data_AF-A0A6P0J0T2-F1
#
_entry.id   AF-A0A6P0J0T2-F1
#
_cell.length_a   1.000
_cell.length_b   1.000
_cell.length_c   1.000
_cell.angle_alpha   90.00
_cell.angle_beta   90.00
_cell.angle_gamma   90.00
#
_symmetry.space_group_name_H-M   'P 1'
#
loop_
_entity.id
_entity.type
_entity.pdbx_description
1 polymer ?
#
loop_
_entity_poly.entity_id
_entity_poly.type
_entity_poly.pdbx_seq_one_letter_code
_entity_poly.pdbx_strand_id
1 'polypeptide(L)'
;MPIELPNLDDRTYDDLVQEALGMIPSYAPEWTNHNPSDPGITVIELFAYLTEMLLYRQNRVTEANMRMFLQLLNGPDWQQKEDLQTEIKKAITQVRDRYRAI
;
A
#
# COMPACT_ATOMS: atom_id res chain seq x y z
N MET A 1 -13.92 -18.64 7.65
CA MET A 1 -12.58 -18.31 7.16
C MET A 1 -12.49 -16.79 7.12
N PRO A 2 -11.64 -16.14 7.92
CA PRO A 2 -11.36 -14.71 7.74
C PRO A 2 -10.78 -14.49 6.33
N ILE A 3 -11.11 -13.36 5.71
CA ILE A 3 -10.53 -12.98 4.41
C ILE A 3 -9.12 -12.50 4.70
N GLU A 4 -8.11 -13.19 4.16
CA GLU A 4 -6.74 -12.70 4.17
C GLU A 4 -6.64 -11.51 3.21
N LEU A 5 -6.09 -10.40 3.69
CA LEU A 5 -5.87 -9.23 2.85
C LEU A 5 -4.75 -9.56 1.84
N PRO A 6 -4.91 -9.20 0.55
CA PRO A 6 -3.85 -9.42 -0.41
C PRO A 6 -2.64 -8.55 -0.08
N ASN A 7 -1.45 -9.12 -0.21
CA ASN A 7 -0.23 -8.34 -0.26
C ASN A 7 -0.16 -7.68 -1.65
N LEU A 8 -0.15 -6.35 -1.71
CA LEU A 8 -0.15 -5.60 -2.97
C LEU A 8 1.25 -5.53 -3.59
N ASP A 9 2.29 -5.52 -2.76
CA ASP A 9 3.69 -5.51 -3.16
C ASP A 9 4.54 -6.11 -2.02
N ASP A 10 5.25 -7.19 -2.32
CA ASP A 10 6.02 -7.99 -1.38
C ASP A 10 7.54 -7.79 -1.48
N ARG A 11 7.99 -6.81 -2.27
CA ARG A 11 9.42 -6.50 -2.41
C ARG A 11 10.04 -6.12 -1.07
N THR A 12 11.19 -6.73 -0.81
CA THR A 12 12.02 -6.47 0.36
C THR A 12 13.08 -5.41 0.07
N TYR A 13 13.75 -4.94 1.11
CA TYR A 13 14.95 -4.12 0.99
C TYR A 13 15.97 -4.70 -0.01
N ASP A 14 16.27 -6.00 0.09
CA ASP A 14 17.27 -6.65 -0.76
C ASP A 14 16.83 -6.67 -2.22
N ASP A 15 15.55 -6.96 -2.48
CA ASP A 15 14.99 -6.91 -3.85
C ASP A 15 15.15 -5.52 -4.47
N LEU A 16 14.84 -4.48 -3.70
CA LEU A 16 14.92 -3.08 -4.13
C LEU A 16 16.37 -2.62 -4.36
N VAL A 17 17.31 -3.03 -3.52
CA VAL A 17 18.74 -2.74 -3.72
C VAL A 17 19.24 -3.43 -4.98
N GLN A 18 18.95 -4.72 -5.15
CA GLN A 18 19.42 -5.47 -6.34
C GLN A 18 18.80 -4.92 -7.63
N GLU A 19 17.52 -4.54 -7.61
CA GLU A 19 16.86 -3.88 -8.73
C GLU A 19 17.58 -2.57 -9.08
N ALA A 20 17.83 -1.70 -8.11
CA ALA A 20 18.51 -0.43 -8.33
C ALA A 20 19.96 -0.59 -8.84
N LEU A 21 20.71 -1.55 -8.28
CA LEU A 21 22.07 -1.87 -8.74
C LEU A 21 22.05 -2.36 -10.20
N GLY A 22 21.09 -3.22 -10.55
CA GLY A 22 20.91 -3.73 -11.91
C GLY A 22 20.55 -2.63 -12.93
N MET A 23 20.01 -1.51 -12.47
CA MET A 23 19.69 -0.35 -13.30
C MET A 23 20.92 0.54 -13.59
N ILE A 24 21.97 0.52 -12.75
CA ILE A 24 23.15 1.40 -12.90
C ILE A 24 23.77 1.35 -14.31
N PRO A 25 24.03 0.20 -14.94
CA PRO A 25 24.64 0.16 -16.26
C PRO A 25 23.82 0.86 -17.35
N SER A 26 22.51 0.96 -17.17
CA SER A 26 21.61 1.61 -18.14
C SER A 26 21.52 3.12 -17.93
N TYR A 27 21.54 3.57 -16.68
CA TYR A 27 21.32 4.99 -16.34
C TYR A 27 22.59 5.78 -16.06
N ALA A 28 23.64 5.13 -15.57
CA ALA A 28 24.92 5.74 -15.18
C ALA A 28 26.09 4.80 -15.52
N PRO A 29 26.33 4.48 -16.81
CA PRO A 29 27.39 3.57 -17.23
C PRO A 29 28.81 4.02 -16.83
N GLU A 30 29.02 5.31 -16.59
CA GLU A 30 30.26 5.89 -16.08
C GLU A 30 30.52 5.62 -14.59
N TRP A 31 29.47 5.29 -13.83
CA TRP A 31 29.59 4.93 -12.42
C TRP A 31 30.05 3.49 -12.30
N THR A 32 31.34 3.29 -12.08
CA THR A 32 31.98 1.95 -12.06
C THR A 32 32.29 1.43 -10.65
N ASN A 33 32.32 2.30 -9.65
CA ASN A 33 32.56 1.93 -8.27
C ASN A 33 31.25 1.54 -7.58
N HIS A 34 31.01 0.24 -7.38
CA HIS A 34 29.81 -0.25 -6.68
C HIS A 34 30.15 -0.88 -5.33
N ASN A 35 31.26 -0.46 -4.72
CA ASN A 35 31.64 -0.95 -3.40
C ASN A 35 30.69 -0.39 -2.31
N PRO A 36 30.46 -1.12 -1.20
CA PRO A 36 29.61 -0.63 -0.09
C PRO A 36 30.06 0.70 0.53
N SER A 37 31.34 1.06 0.38
CA SER A 37 31.88 2.34 0.84
C SER A 37 31.59 3.52 -0.09
N ASP A 38 31.04 3.27 -1.29
CA ASP A 38 30.62 4.32 -2.21
C ASP A 38 29.39 5.04 -1.64
N PRO A 39 29.44 6.38 -1.45
CA PRO A 39 28.29 7.14 -0.96
C PRO A 39 27.02 7.00 -1.83
N GLY A 40 27.16 6.79 -3.14
CA GLY A 40 26.04 6.54 -4.03
C GLY A 40 25.32 5.22 -3.71
N ILE A 41 26.08 4.19 -3.31
CA ILE A 41 25.51 2.92 -2.85
C ILE A 41 24.75 3.14 -1.55
N THR A 42 25.31 3.90 -0.60
CA THR A 42 24.60 4.27 0.65
C THR A 42 23.27 4.99 0.38
N VAL A 43 23.21 5.83 -0.66
CA VAL A 43 21.96 6.49 -1.06
C VAL A 43 20.94 5.48 -1.59
N ILE A 44 21.36 4.51 -2.42
CA ILE A 44 20.50 3.43 -2.90
C ILE A 44 19.91 2.64 -1.72
N GLU A 45 20.76 2.24 -0.77
CA GLU A 45 20.37 1.52 0.43
C GLU A 45 19.34 2.33 1.26
N LEU A 46 19.59 3.61 1.49
CA LEU A 46 18.67 4.48 2.21
C LEU A 46 17.30 4.55 1.53
N PHE A 47 17.26 4.71 0.21
CA PHE A 47 16.00 4.77 -0.53
C PHE A 47 15.28 3.41 -0.58
N ALA A 48 16.01 2.30 -0.66
CA ALA A 48 15.43 0.97 -0.56
C ALA A 48 14.74 0.77 0.79
N TYR A 49 15.40 1.16 1.89
CA TYR A 49 14.83 1.12 3.24
C TYR A 49 13.57 1.97 3.37
N LEU A 50 13.61 3.23 2.92
CA LEU A 50 12.44 4.11 2.95
C LEU A 50 11.28 3.56 2.11
N THR A 51 11.59 2.94 0.97
CA THR A 51 10.59 2.35 0.07
C THR A 51 9.94 1.12 0.70
N GLU A 52 10.71 0.21 1.29
CA GLU A 52 10.16 -0.94 2.01
C GLU A 52 9.21 -0.51 3.15
N MET A 53 9.54 0.57 3.88
CA MET A 53 8.64 1.16 4.88
C MET A 53 7.32 1.68 4.27
N LEU A 54 7.35 2.21 3.04
CA LEU A 54 6.15 2.64 2.33
C LEU A 54 5.32 1.45 1.85
N LEU A 55 5.95 0.41 1.30
CA LEU A 55 5.28 -0.83 0.86
C LEU A 55 4.55 -1.49 2.05
N TYR A 56 5.21 -1.58 3.20
CA TYR A 56 4.60 -2.06 4.44
C TYR A 56 3.33 -1.29 4.82
N ARG A 57 3.32 0.05 4.67
CA ARG A 57 2.16 0.89 4.98
C ARG A 57 1.04 0.70 3.95
N GLN A 58 1.39 0.55 2.68
CA GLN A 58 0.45 0.36 1.59
C GLN A 58 -0.34 -0.94 1.73
N ASN A 59 0.30 -2.01 2.22
CA ASN A 59 -0.32 -3.31 2.45
C ASN A 59 -1.34 -3.35 3.62
N ARG A 60 -1.72 -2.20 4.17
CA ARG A 60 -2.62 -2.11 5.33
C ARG A 60 -3.95 -1.45 4.98
N VAL A 61 -5.05 -2.15 5.31
CA VAL A 61 -6.38 -1.55 5.37
C VAL A 61 -6.65 -1.11 6.80
N THR A 62 -6.50 0.18 7.08
CA THR A 62 -6.76 0.73 8.43
C THR A 62 -8.25 0.96 8.67
N GLU A 63 -8.65 1.07 9.93
CA GLU A 63 -10.03 1.49 10.27
C GLU A 63 -10.39 2.87 9.71
N ALA A 64 -9.40 3.77 9.59
CA ALA A 64 -9.61 5.09 8.98
C ALA A 64 -10.00 4.94 7.51
N ASN A 65 -9.35 4.03 6.78
CA ASN A 65 -9.72 3.71 5.40
C ASN A 65 -11.16 3.20 5.35
N MET A 66 -11.52 2.26 6.24
CA MET A 66 -12.89 1.70 6.31
C MET A 66 -13.94 2.79 6.60
N ARG A 67 -13.68 3.69 7.54
CA ARG A 67 -14.56 4.84 7.83
C ARG A 67 -14.73 5.77 6.63
N MET A 68 -13.64 6.07 5.92
CA MET A 68 -13.68 6.90 4.72
C MET A 68 -14.52 6.24 3.61
N PHE A 69 -14.36 4.92 3.40
CA PHE A 69 -15.20 4.19 2.44
C PHE A 69 -16.67 4.17 2.85
N LEU A 70 -17.00 4.04 4.14
CA LEU A 70 -18.37 4.15 4.62
C LEU A 70 -18.96 5.54 4.38
N GLN A 71 -18.18 6.60 4.60
CA GLN A 71 -18.60 7.96 4.29
C GLN A 71 -18.83 8.15 2.78
N LEU A 72 -17.99 7.58 1.91
CA LEU A 72 -18.19 7.61 0.46
C LEU A 72 -19.47 6.89 0.02
N LEU A 73 -19.83 5.78 0.68
CA LEU A 73 -21.04 5.01 0.37
C LEU A 73 -22.32 5.67 0.92
N ASN A 74 -22.26 6.23 2.13
CA ASN A 74 -23.44 6.72 2.86
C ASN A 74 -23.66 8.23 2.75
N GLY A 75 -22.68 8.97 2.22
CA GLY A 75 -22.72 10.42 2.05
C GLY A 75 -21.89 11.22 3.07
N PRO A 76 -21.67 12.52 2.81
CA PRO A 76 -20.74 13.36 3.58
C PRO A 76 -21.13 13.53 5.05
N ASP A 77 -22.43 13.47 5.37
CA ASP A 77 -22.97 13.62 6.73
C ASP A 77 -22.98 12.30 7.52
N TRP A 78 -22.44 11.22 6.95
CA TRP A 78 -22.35 9.95 7.66
C TRP A 78 -21.45 10.10 8.90
N GLN A 79 -21.96 9.61 10.02
CA GLN A 79 -21.24 9.51 11.27
C GLN A 79 -21.39 8.09 11.82
N GLN A 80 -20.30 7.57 12.40
CA GLN A 80 -20.30 6.27 13.03
C GLN A 80 -21.22 6.29 14.27
N LYS A 81 -22.30 5.50 14.25
CA LYS A 81 -23.24 5.38 15.39
C LYS A 81 -23.04 4.09 16.17
N GLU A 82 -22.61 3.05 15.47
CA GLU A 82 -22.37 1.72 16.03
C GLU A 82 -20.91 1.27 15.88
N ASP A 83 -20.62 0.02 16.28
CA ASP A 83 -19.34 -0.61 15.99
C ASP A 83 -19.04 -0.67 14.48
N LEU A 84 -17.77 -0.45 14.12
CA LEU A 84 -17.34 -0.30 12.72
C LEU A 84 -17.63 -1.56 11.88
N GLN A 85 -17.45 -2.77 12.44
CA GLN A 85 -17.72 -4.00 11.71
C GLN A 85 -19.22 -4.18 11.43
N THR A 86 -20.05 -3.70 12.34
CA THR A 86 -21.51 -3.73 12.19
C THR A 86 -21.97 -2.78 11.08
N GLU A 87 -21.43 -1.56 11.03
CA GLU A 87 -21.68 -0.58 9.96
C GLU A 87 -21.23 -1.10 8.59
N ILE A 88 -20.03 -1.70 8.49
CA ILE A 88 -19.52 -2.33 7.25
C ILE A 88 -20.49 -3.41 6.75
N LYS A 89 -20.92 -4.31 7.64
CA LYS A 89 -21.84 -5.39 7.27
C LYS A 89 -23.18 -4.85 6.74
N LYS A 90 -23.71 -3.79 7.37
CA LYS A 90 -24.95 -3.12 6.92
C LYS A 90 -24.78 -2.48 5.54
N ALA A 91 -23.70 -1.71 5.34
CA ALA A 91 -23.41 -1.05 4.08
C ALA A 91 -23.26 -2.05 2.92
N ILE A 92 -22.51 -3.13 3.11
CA ILE A 92 -22.36 -4.19 2.09
C ILE A 92 -23.69 -4.84 1.74
N THR A 93 -24.57 -5.04 2.73
CA THR A 93 -25.89 -5.63 2.51
C THR A 93 -26.76 -4.70 1.66
N GLN A 94 -26.76 -3.40 1.95
CA GLN A 94 -27.52 -2.40 1.19
C GLN A 94 -27.01 -2.23 -0.24
N VAL A 95 -25.70 -2.21 -0.46
CA VAL A 95 -25.11 -2.11 -1.82
C VAL A 95 -25.48 -3.33 -2.69
N ARG A 96 -25.69 -4.50 -2.07
CA ARG A 96 -26.09 -5.71 -2.80
C ARG A 96 -27.56 -5.71 -3.23
N ASP A 97 -28.41 -4.86 -2.65
CA ASP A 97 -29.79 -4.71 -3.08
C ASP A 97 -29.80 -4.00 -4.44
N ARG A 98 -29.89 -4.80 -5.51
CA ARG A 98 -29.95 -4.28 -6.88
C ARG A 98 -31.17 -3.38 -7.01
N TYR A 99 -30.93 -2.10 -7.31
CA TYR A 99 -31.97 -1.20 -7.78
C TYR A 99 -32.49 -1.76 -9.12
N ARG A 100 -33.58 -2.53 -9.08
CA ARG A 100 -34.30 -2.90 -10.30
C ARG A 100 -35.01 -1.64 -10.76
N ALA A 101 -34.46 -0.99 -11.78
CA ALA A 101 -35.20 0.03 -12.52
C ALA A 101 -36.47 -0.65 -13.06
N ILE A 102 -37.63 -0.09 -12.68
CA ILE A 102 -38.95 -0.45 -13.22
C ILE A 102 -39.14 0.32 -14.53
#